data_AF-Q54TD4-F1
#
_entry.id   AF-Q54TD4-F1
#
_cell.length_a   1.000
_cell.length_b   1.000
_cell.length_c   1.000
_cell.angle_alpha   90.00
_cell.angle_beta   90.00
_cell.angle_gamma   90.00
#
_symmetry.space_group_name_H-M   'P 1'
#
loop_
_entity.id
_entity.type
_entity.pdbx_description
1 polymer ?
#
loop_
_entity_poly.entity_id
_entity_poly.type
_entity_poly.pdbx_seq_one_letter_code
_entity_poly.pdbx_strand_id
1 'polypeptide(L)'
;MCILKSAPPTNIQLVRTYRSLLRKASNELKYTNFEYFRLRLNNSFKEPVEDDYEKFRKYQVCYIIYLFIYLFIYFVFFFFKK
;
A
#
# COMPACT_ATOMS: atom_id res chain seq x y z
N MET A 1 22.08 -9.67 -20.29
CA MET A 1 22.41 -9.16 -18.94
C MET A 1 21.28 -9.57 -18.01
N CYS A 2 21.40 -10.68 -17.28
CA CYS A 2 20.38 -11.12 -16.33
C CYS A 2 20.44 -10.18 -15.13
N ILE A 3 19.39 -9.40 -14.91
CA ILE A 3 19.25 -8.56 -13.72
C ILE A 3 19.01 -9.52 -12.55
N LEU A 4 20.06 -9.79 -11.77
CA LEU A 4 19.96 -10.41 -10.46
C LEU A 4 18.99 -9.54 -9.64
N LYS A 5 17.76 -10.02 -9.44
CA LYS A 5 16.86 -9.45 -8.43
C LYS A 5 17.58 -9.57 -7.09
N SER A 6 18.01 -8.46 -6.52
CA SER A 6 18.55 -8.43 -5.17
C SER A 6 17.47 -8.93 -4.20
N ALA A 7 17.89 -9.75 -3.23
CA ALA A 7 17.02 -10.15 -2.14
C ALA A 7 16.43 -8.91 -1.45
N PRO A 8 15.17 -8.96 -0.99
CA PRO A 8 14.57 -7.85 -0.26
C PRO A 8 15.43 -7.51 0.96
N PRO A 9 15.57 -6.22 1.29
CA PRO A 9 16.37 -5.82 2.43
C PRO A 9 15.74 -6.36 3.73
N THR A 10 16.58 -6.89 4.61
CA THR A 10 16.15 -7.29 5.96
C THR A 10 15.71 -6.07 6.77
N ASN A 11 14.86 -6.25 7.78
CA ASN A 11 14.46 -5.16 8.70
C ASN A 11 15.67 -4.45 9.33
N ILE A 12 16.74 -5.20 9.64
CA ILE A 12 18.00 -4.63 10.15
C ILE A 12 18.64 -3.69 9.13
N GLN A 13 18.67 -4.08 7.84
CA GLN A 13 19.17 -3.23 6.77
C GLN A 13 18.31 -1.99 6.57
N LEU A 14 16.97 -2.11 6.62
CA LEU A 14 16.06 -0.98 6.53
C LEU A 14 16.30 0.03 7.67
N VAL A 15 16.38 -0.44 8.92
CA VAL A 15 16.65 0.42 10.08
C VAL A 15 18.02 1.11 9.96
N ARG A 16 19.04 0.41 9.48
CA ARG A 16 20.38 1.00 9.23
C ARG A 16 20.32 2.09 8.18
N THR A 17 19.63 1.85 7.07
CA THR A 17 19.43 2.83 5.99
C THR A 17 18.68 4.06 6.50
N TYR A 18 17.57 3.87 7.21
CA TYR A 18 16.80 4.94 7.83
C TYR A 18 17.67 5.83 8.74
N ARG A 19 18.42 5.23 9.67
CA ARG A 19 19.32 5.97 10.57
C ARG A 19 20.47 6.65 9.84
N SER A 20 20.96 6.06 8.75
CA SER A 20 21.99 6.68 7.90
C SER A 20 21.44 7.93 7.20
N LEU A 21 20.23 7.84 6.64
CA LEU A 21 19.57 8.97 5.97
C LEU A 21 19.29 10.11 6.95
N LEU A 22 18.78 9.82 8.15
CA LEU A 22 18.59 10.84 9.18
C LEU A 22 19.87 11.57 9.57
N ARG A 23 20.98 10.84 9.73
CA ARG A 23 22.28 11.44 10.08
C ARG A 23 22.80 12.35 8.96
N LYS A 24 22.72 11.90 7.71
CA LYS A 24 23.09 12.73 6.55
C LYS A 24 22.24 13.98 6.45
N ALA A 25 20.92 13.80 6.54
CA ALA A 25 19.97 14.91 6.48
C ALA A 25 20.17 15.91 7.63
N SER A 26 20.51 15.47 8.84
CA SER A 26 20.79 16.38 9.95
C SER A 26 21.99 17.30 9.69
N ASN A 27 22.98 16.83 8.91
CA ASN A 27 24.16 17.61 8.56
C ASN A 27 23.89 18.53 7.35
N GLU A 28 23.22 18.00 6.33
CA GLU A 28 22.99 18.70 5.05
C GLU A 28 21.82 19.68 5.12
N LEU A 29 20.75 19.33 5.84
CA LEU A 29 19.53 20.13 5.94
C LEU A 29 19.54 21.10 7.12
N LYS A 30 20.71 21.42 7.69
CA LYS A 30 20.84 22.34 8.84
C LYS A 30 20.14 23.69 8.63
N TYR A 31 20.07 24.15 7.38
CA TYR A 31 19.44 25.43 6.98
C TYR A 31 18.05 25.27 6.33
N THR A 32 17.49 24.05 6.30
CA THR A 32 16.18 23.76 5.72
C THR A 32 15.32 22.98 6.72
N ASN A 33 14.08 22.65 6.35
CA ASN A 33 13.14 22.01 7.28
C ASN A 33 13.47 20.52 7.48
N PHE A 34 14.46 20.24 8.32
CA PHE A 34 14.85 18.89 8.75
C PHE A 34 13.66 18.11 9.33
N GLU A 35 12.78 18.76 10.10
CA GLU A 35 11.60 18.09 10.68
C GLU A 35 10.61 17.63 9.59
N TYR A 36 10.42 18.43 8.54
CA TYR A 36 9.62 18.02 7.39
C TYR A 36 10.24 16.82 6.67
N PHE A 37 11.56 16.81 6.48
CA PHE A 37 12.26 15.67 5.91
C PHE A 37 12.10 14.42 6.78
N ARG A 38 12.28 14.55 8.10
CA ARG A 38 12.13 13.46 9.06
C ARG A 38 10.71 12.88 9.04
N LEU A 39 9.69 13.72 9.02
CA LEU A 39 8.29 13.29 8.93
C LEU A 39 8.04 12.51 7.64
N ARG A 40 8.52 13.01 6.51
CA ARG A 40 8.37 12.35 5.20
C ARG A 40 9.11 11.01 5.16
N LEU A 41 10.33 10.97 5.68
CA LEU A 41 11.13 9.75 5.77
C LEU A 41 10.44 8.71 6.66
N ASN A 42 9.89 9.11 7.81
CA ASN A 42 9.11 8.22 8.67
C ASN A 42 7.93 7.61 7.93
N ASN A 43 7.20 8.41 7.16
CA ASN A 43 6.06 7.91 6.40
C ASN A 43 6.47 6.97 5.26
N SER A 44 7.65 7.15 4.67
CA SER A 44 8.20 6.23 3.67
C SER A 44 8.74 4.91 4.25
N PHE A 45 9.13 4.90 5.52
CA PHE A 45 9.66 3.72 6.23
C PHE A 45 8.62 3.01 7.11
N LYS A 46 7.46 3.63 7.35
CA LYS A 46 6.30 2.88 7.82
C LYS A 46 6.06 1.78 6.79
N GLU A 47 5.92 0.54 7.26
CA GLU A 47 5.46 -0.55 6.42
C GLU A 47 4.25 -0.05 5.64
N PRO A 48 4.10 -0.41 4.34
CA PRO A 48 2.80 -0.27 3.73
C PRO A 48 1.86 -1.00 4.69
N VAL A 49 1.01 -0.25 5.39
CA VAL A 49 -0.02 -0.84 6.25
C VAL A 49 -0.64 -1.88 5.36
N GLU A 50 -0.50 -3.17 5.72
CA GLU A 50 -1.04 -4.23 4.89
C GLU A 50 -2.46 -3.82 4.61
N ASP A 51 -2.75 -3.56 3.33
CA ASP A 51 -3.97 -2.94 2.88
C ASP A 51 -5.12 -3.93 3.03
N ASP A 52 -5.12 -4.77 4.07
CA ASP A 52 -6.19 -5.69 4.40
C ASP A 52 -7.49 -4.94 4.53
N TYR A 53 -7.47 -3.71 5.06
CA TYR A 53 -8.64 -2.83 5.01
C TYR A 53 -9.02 -2.43 3.58
N GLU A 54 -8.07 -2.02 2.74
CA GLU A 54 -8.38 -1.60 1.36
C GLU A 54 -8.81 -2.78 0.47
N LYS A 55 -8.17 -3.95 0.63
CA LYS A 55 -8.52 -5.24 0.03
C LYS A 55 -9.89 -5.68 0.49
N PHE A 56 -10.18 -5.62 1.79
CA PHE A 56 -11.49 -5.95 2.35
C PHE A 56 -12.58 -5.04 1.79
N ARG A 57 -12.32 -3.72 1.72
CA ARG A 57 -13.23 -2.75 1.11
C ARG A 57 -13.45 -3.03 -0.38
N LYS A 58 -12.40 -3.30 -1.14
CA LYS A 58 -12.48 -3.71 -2.56
C LYS A 58 -13.31 -4.98 -2.72
N TYR A 59 -13.08 -5.97 -1.86
CA TYR A 59 -13.83 -7.23 -1.84
C TYR A 59 -15.32 -7.02 -1.55
N GLN A 60 -15.67 -6.18 -0.57
CA GLN A 60 -17.06 -5.82 -0.28
C GLN A 60 -17.76 -5.18 -1.48
N VAL A 61 -17.10 -4.25 -2.18
CA VAL A 61 -17.66 -3.62 -3.38
C VAL A 61 -17.88 -4.66 -4.49
N CYS A 62 -16.88 -5.53 -4.74
CA CYS A 62 -17.02 -6.61 -5.72
C CYS A 62 -18.16 -7.58 -5.37
N TYR A 63 -18.32 -7.92 -4.09
CA TYR A 63 -19.39 -8.80 -3.61
C TYR A 63 -20.78 -8.19 -3.84
N ILE A 64 -20.95 -6.88 -3.55
CA ILE A 64 -22.21 -6.17 -3.81
C ILE A 64 -22.55 -6.19 -5.30
N ILE A 65 -21.58 -5.90 -6.17
CA ILE A 65 -21.77 -5.93 -7.64
C ILE A 65 -22.17 -7.34 -8.10
N TYR A 66 -21.47 -8.36 -7.62
CA TYR A 66 -21.79 -9.75 -7.93
C TYR A 66 -23.22 -10.13 -7.52
N LEU A 67 -23.62 -9.76 -6.30
CA LEU A 67 -24.97 -10.00 -5.79
C LEU A 67 -26.02 -9.31 -6.68
N PHE A 68 -25.76 -8.08 -7.12
CA PHE A 68 -26.66 -7.32 -7.98
C PHE A 68 -26.85 -7.99 -9.34
N ILE A 69 -25.75 -8.45 -9.96
CA ILE A 69 -25.78 -9.19 -11.23
C ILE A 69 -26.55 -10.51 -11.06
N TYR A 70 -26.30 -11.25 -9.99
CA TYR A 70 -26.99 -12.50 -9.71
C TYR A 70 -28.51 -12.29 -9.58
N LEU A 71 -28.95 -11.32 -8.78
CA LEU A 71 -30.37 -10.99 -8.62
C LEU A 71 -31.00 -10.52 -9.94
N PHE A 72 -30.27 -9.74 -10.75
CA PHE A 72 -30.74 -9.31 -12.07
C PHE A 72 -30.97 -10.51 -13.01
N ILE A 73 -30.05 -11.48 -13.05
CA ILE A 73 -30.23 -12.70 -13.85
C ILE A 73 -31.46 -13.49 -13.40
N TYR A 74 -31.66 -13.66 -12.08
CA TYR A 74 -32.83 -14.34 -11.53
C TYR A 74 -34.13 -13.61 -11.86
N PHE A 75 -34.14 -12.27 -11.78
CA PHE A 75 -35.28 -11.45 -12.16
C PHE A 75 -35.63 -11.64 -13.64
N VAL A 76 -34.65 -11.53 -14.53
CA VAL A 76 -34.84 -11.77 -15.97
C VAL A 76 -35.38 -13.18 -16.21
N PHE A 77 -34.79 -14.21 -15.58
CA PHE A 77 -35.26 -15.59 -15.75
C PHE A 77 -36.71 -15.79 -15.25
N PHE A 78 -37.11 -15.13 -14.16
CA PHE A 78 -38.48 -15.22 -13.64
C PHE A 78 -39.52 -14.56 -14.56
N PHE A 79 -39.18 -13.43 -15.19
CA PHE A 79 -40.09 -12.71 -16.09
C PHE A 79 -40.17 -13.31 -17.49
N PHE A 80 -39.10 -13.93 -18.01
CA PHE A 80 -39.09 -14.53 -19.35
C PHE A 80 -39.51 -16.01 -19.38
N LYS A 81 -39.64 -16.67 -18.22
CA LYS A 81 -40.07 -18.07 -18.13
C LYS A 81 -41.57 -18.22 -17.80
N LYS A 82 -42.33 -17.12 -17.78
CA LYS A 82 -43.77 -17.09 -17.56
C LYS A 82 -44.47 -16.65 -18.84
#